data_AF-A0A2N2YL83-F1
#
_entry.id   AF-A0A2N2YL83-F1
#
_cell.length_a   1.000
_cell.length_b   1.000
_cell.length_c   1.000
_cell.angle_alpha   90.00
_cell.angle_beta   90.00
_cell.angle_gamma   90.00
#
_symmetry.space_group_name_H-M   'P 1'
#
loop_
_entity.id
_entity.type
_entity.pdbx_description
1 polymer ?
#
loop_
_entity_poly.entity_id
_entity_poly.type
_entity_poly.pdbx_seq_one_letter_code
_entity_poly.pdbx_strand_id
1 'polypeptide(L)' 'MTDKHVNTGIEIIYTIAAVLVLIGAFFTIQHYSNGISILVIGFMLGSVISAVDTSRLKKKIKKLEEEIKQKK' A
#
# COMPACT_ATOMS: atom_id res chain seq x y z
N MET A 1 0.44 11.16 -16.35
CA MET A 1 0.25 11.30 -14.89
C MET A 1 1.61 11.40 -14.24
N THR A 2 1.92 12.51 -13.58
CA THR A 2 3.23 12.71 -12.92
C THR A 2 3.43 11.65 -11.83
N ASP A 3 4.59 10.97 -11.81
CA ASP A 3 4.93 9.97 -10.78
C ASP A 3 4.64 10.44 -9.35
N LYS A 4 4.80 11.74 -9.09
CA LYS A 4 4.50 12.39 -7.82
C LYS A 4 3.05 12.19 -7.37
N HIS A 5 2.08 12.34 -8.28
CA HIS A 5 0.66 12.14 -7.98
C HIS A 5 0.35 10.68 -7.64
N VAL A 6 1.00 9.74 -8.33
CA VAL A 6 0.79 8.31 -8.08
C VAL A 6 1.51 7.84 -6.82
N ASN A 7 2.56 8.53 -6.38
CA ASN A 7 3.21 8.28 -5.09
C ASN A 7 2.35 8.80 -3.94
N THR A 8 1.88 10.05 -4.03
CA THR A 8 0.97 10.63 -3.04
C THR A 8 -0.33 9.84 -2.92
N GLY A 9 -0.88 9.36 -4.04
CA GLY A 9 -2.05 8.48 -4.01
C GLY A 9 -1.80 7.20 -3.22
N ILE A 10 -0.67 6.52 -3.44
CA ILE A 10 -0.33 5.30 -2.70
C ILE A 10 -0.10 5.58 -1.21
N GLU A 11 0.58 6.67 -0.87
CA GLU A 11 0.83 7.08 0.51
C GLU A 11 -0.49 7.35 1.27
N ILE A 12 -1.46 7.99 0.63
CA ILE A 12 -2.80 8.21 1.19
C ILE A 12 -3.49 6.88 1.46
N ILE A 13 -3.48 5.95 0.51
CA ILE A 13 -4.17 4.67 0.69
C ILE A 13 -3.47 3.83 1.76
N TYR A 14 -2.14 3.87 1.86
CA TYR A 14 -1.41 3.24 2.97
C TYR A 14 -1.77 3.83 4.32
N THR A 15 -1.90 5.15 4.40
CA THR A 15 -2.32 5.83 5.62
C THR A 15 -3.73 5.39 6.03
N ILE A 16 -4.65 5.33 5.07
CA ILE A 16 -6.03 4.84 5.30
C ILE A 16 -6.01 3.38 5.75
N ALA A 17 -5.24 2.50 5.10
CA ALA A 17 -5.12 1.10 5.49
C ALA A 17 -4.57 0.93 6.90
N ALA A 18 -3.54 1.70 7.27
CA ALA A 18 -2.97 1.71 8.61
C ALA A 18 -4.00 2.16 9.66
N VAL A 19 -4.75 3.23 9.38
CA VAL A 19 -5.84 3.70 10.26
C VAL A 19 -6.93 2.64 10.41
N LEU A 20 -7.33 1.96 9.34
CA LEU A 20 -8.30 0.86 9.41
C LEU A 20 -7.80 -0.31 10.27
N VAL A 21 -6.53 -0.68 10.15
CA VAL A 21 -5.93 -1.74 10.98
C VAL A 21 -5.93 -1.33 12.46
N LEU A 22 -5.55 -0.09 12.77
CA LEU A 22 -5.57 0.42 14.15
C LEU A 22 -6.99 0.46 14.74
N ILE A 23 -7.97 0.93 13.98
CA ILE A 23 -9.38 0.94 14.39
C ILE A 23 -9.90 -0.48 14.58
N GLY A 24 -9.61 -1.38 13.64
CA GLY A 24 -9.99 -2.79 13.72
C GLY A 24 -9.37 -3.49 14.94
N ALA A 25 -8.10 -3.22 15.23
CA ALA A 25 -7.41 -3.73 16.41
C ALA A 25 -8.04 -3.19 17.71
N PHE A 26 -8.34 -1.89 17.76
CA PHE A 26 -9.00 -1.26 18.91
C PHE A 26 -10.39 -1.86 19.18
N PHE A 27 -11.18 -2.12 18.13
CA PHE A 27 -12.48 -2.78 18.27
C PHE A 27 -12.38 -4.26 18.62
N THR A 28 -11.36 -4.95 18.13
CA THR A 28 -11.10 -6.36 18.48
C THR A 28 -10.78 -6.48 19.98
N ILE A 29 -9.96 -5.58 20.52
CA ILE A 29 -9.63 -5.56 21.95
C ILE A 29 -10.90 -5.30 22.79
N GLN A 30 -11.79 -4.42 22.33
CA GLN A 30 -13.07 -4.12 23.00
C GLN A 30 -14.15 -5.21 22.83
N HIS A 31 -13.83 -6.38 22.28
CA HIS A 31 -14.79 -7.47 22.03
C HIS A 31 -15.97 -7.06 21.13
N TYR A 32 -15.77 -6.09 20.25
CA TYR A 32 -16.77 -5.74 19.24
C TYR A 32 -16.82 -6.87 18.20
N SER A 33 -18.02 -7.43 17.97
CA SER A 33 -18.22 -8.59 17.08
C SER A 33 -17.67 -8.40 15.66
N ASN A 34 -17.53 -7.15 15.19
CA ASN A 34 -17.06 -6.80 13.85
C ASN A 34 -15.57 -6.37 13.81
N GLY A 35 -14.86 -6.37 14.94
CA GLY A 35 -13.47 -5.91 15.03
C GLY A 35 -12.52 -6.71 14.14
N ILE A 36 -12.66 -8.04 14.15
CA ILE A 36 -11.84 -8.96 13.33
C ILE A 36 -12.06 -8.70 11.84
N SER A 37 -13.31 -8.49 11.41
CA SER A 37 -13.63 -8.23 10.00
C SER A 37 -12.97 -6.94 9.51
N ILE A 38 -13.04 -5.85 10.30
CA ILE A 38 -12.40 -4.56 9.97
C ILE A 38 -10.87 -4.72 9.90
N LEU A 39 -10.30 -5.47 10.84
CA LEU A 39 -8.85 -5.73 10.90
C LEU A 39 -8.38 -6.50 9.66
N VAL A 40 -9.09 -7.55 9.27
CA VAL A 40 -8.80 -8.34 8.06
C VAL A 40 -8.94 -7.50 6.80
N ILE A 41 -9.98 -6.66 6.70
CA ILE A 41 -10.17 -5.75 5.56
C ILE A 41 -9.00 -4.78 5.45
N GLY A 42 -8.59 -4.15 6.56
CA GLY A 42 -7.44 -3.24 6.59
C GLY A 42 -6.13 -3.94 6.17
N PHE A 43 -5.92 -5.17 6.66
CA PHE A 43 -4.74 -5.95 6.33
C PHE A 43 -4.70 -6.39 4.86
N MET A 44 -5.84 -6.82 4.32
CA MET A 44 -6.00 -7.19 2.91
C MET A 44 -5.76 -6.00 1.98
N LEU A 45 -6.35 -4.84 2.30
CA LEU A 45 -6.13 -3.60 1.56
C LEU A 45 -4.65 -3.24 1.53
N GLY A 46 -3.99 -3.18 2.70
CA GLY A 46 -2.56 -2.89 2.79
C GLY A 46 -1.69 -3.86 1.98
N SER A 47 -2.02 -5.16 2.01
CA SER A 47 -1.29 -6.19 1.27
C SER A 47 -1.42 -6.04 -0.25
N VAL A 48 -2.63 -5.76 -0.74
CA VAL A 48 -2.88 -5.59 -2.19
C VAL A 48 -2.17 -4.34 -2.71
N ILE A 49 -2.25 -3.22 -2.00
CA ILE A 49 -1.57 -1.97 -2.39
C ILE A 49 -0.06 -2.18 -2.42
N SER A 50 0.48 -2.87 -1.43
CA SER A 50 1.91 -3.19 -1.34
C SER A 50 2.40 -4.00 -2.53
N ALA A 51 1.65 -5.03 -2.93
CA ALA A 51 1.99 -5.83 -4.10
C ALA A 51 1.98 -4.99 -5.39
N VAL A 52 0.98 -4.10 -5.55
CA VAL A 52 0.88 -3.21 -6.70
C VAL A 52 2.04 -2.21 -6.74
N ASP A 53 2.36 -1.55 -5.61
CA ASP A 53 3.44 -0.57 -5.57
C ASP A 53 4.80 -1.23 -5.79
N THR A 54 5.05 -2.41 -5.19
CA THR A 54 6.27 -3.18 -5.40
C THR A 54 6.44 -3.55 -6.88
N SER A 55 5.37 -4.01 -7.54
CA SER A 55 5.38 -4.32 -8.98
C SER A 55 5.68 -3.08 -9.82
N ARG A 56 5.09 -1.93 -9.48
CA ARG A 56 5.34 -0.65 -10.16
C ARG A 56 6.78 -0.19 -9.96
N LEU A 57 7.31 -0.27 -8.74
CA LEU A 57 8.67 0.11 -8.40
C LEU A 57 9.69 -0.74 -9.17
N LYS A 58 9.46 -2.06 -9.23
CA LYS A 58 10.29 -3.00 -10.00
C LYS A 58 10.33 -2.66 -11.49
N LYS A 59 9.19 -2.31 -12.09
CA LYS A 59 9.13 -1.85 -13.49
C LYS A 59 9.93 -0.56 -13.70
N LYS A 60 9.83 0.39 -12.76
CA LYS A 60 10.56 1.65 -12.82
C LYS A 60 12.08 1.46 -12.70
N ILE A 61 12.52 0.62 -11.77
CA ILE A 61 13.93 0.24 -11.62
C ILE A 61 14.45 -0.36 -12.93
N LYS A 62 13.74 -1.35 -13.49
CA LYS A 62 14.15 -1.98 -14.75
C LYS A 62 14.29 -0.99 -15.90
N LYS A 63 13.36 -0.03 -16.03
CA LYS A 63 13.43 1.02 -17.05
C LYS A 63 14.65 1.93 -16.85
N LEU A 64 14.93 2.34 -15.61
CA LEU A 64 16.10 3.16 -15.28
C LEU A 64 17.41 2.42 -15.56
N GLU A 65 17.48 1.11 -15.26
CA GLU A 65 18.64 0.28 -15.59
C GLU A 65 18.88 0.18 -17.10
N GLU A 66 17.82 0.03 -17.90
CA GLU A 66 17.89 0.03 -19.37
C GLU A 66 18.38 1.38 -19.91
N GLU A 67 17.88 2.50 -19.38
CA GLU A 67 18.33 3.85 -19.74
C GLU A 67 19.82 4.09 -19.39
N ILE A 68 20.27 3.61 -18.23
CA ILE A 68 21.69 3.67 -17.82
C ILE A 68 22.56 2.83 -18.76
N LYS A 69 22.10 1.64 -19.14
CA LYS A 69 22.83 0.74 -20.03
C LYS A 69 22.95 1.28 -21.45
N GLN A 70 21.95 2.04 -21.94
CA GLN A 70 22.01 2.71 -23.25
C GLN A 70 22.89 3.97 -23.26
N LYS A 71 23.15 4.58 -22.09
CA LYS A 71 24.05 5.73 -21.94
C LYS A 71 25.53 5.38 -21.79
N LYS A 72 25.86 4.10 -21.59
CA LYS A 72 27.22 3.56 -21.52
C LYS A 72 27.64 3.00 -22.87
#